data_AF-A0A075HKS5-F1
#
_entry.id   AF-A0A075HKS5-F1
#
_cell.length_a   1.000
_cell.length_b   1.000
_cell.length_c   1.000
_cell.angle_alpha   90.00
_cell.angle_beta   90.00
_cell.angle_gamma   90.00
#
_symmetry.space_group_name_H-M   'P 1'
#
loop_
_entity.id
_entity.type
_entity.pdbx_description
1 polymer ?
#
loop_
_entity_poly.entity_id
_entity_poly.type
_entity_poly.pdbx_seq_one_letter_code
_entity_poly.pdbx_strand_id
1 'polypeptide(L)'
;MTLINDSLIETVFTKFEKFRSIPDEGEDVFTHWNFQDFQDKQYLNFTVDTSDLYALSIMIENYAVKHRAPLLAAFEEEGRFKYVEDRYVKIMRKVPKTWVIGNFNNPFLAQNLPQSVSVVSCIGTPLKTVWAVITRNSNGPIGLVAEEIGYKKFRGFFSTKPEIVKHAIDIMGDVLVTEFDLMKDDYGFEKGGY
;
A
#
# COMPACT_ATOMS: atom_id res chain seq x y z
N MET A 1 9.73 0.35 16.93
CA MET A 1 8.38 0.55 17.49
C MET A 1 7.71 -0.82 17.64
N THR A 2 6.90 -1.05 18.68
CA THR A 2 6.13 -2.30 18.83
C THR A 2 4.69 -2.04 18.45
N LEU A 3 4.08 -2.87 17.59
CA LEU A 3 2.68 -2.72 17.24
C LEU A 3 1.79 -3.10 18.43
N ILE A 4 0.65 -2.42 18.54
CA ILE A 4 -0.37 -2.74 19.54
C ILE A 4 -1.12 -3.97 19.07
N ASN A 5 -1.10 -5.04 19.88
CA ASN A 5 -1.71 -6.33 19.57
C ASN A 5 -1.27 -6.92 18.22
N ASP A 6 -0.03 -6.63 17.80
CA ASP A 6 0.48 -7.01 16.48
C ASP A 6 -0.37 -6.49 15.29
N SER A 7 -1.16 -5.43 15.50
CA SER A 7 -2.03 -4.82 14.50
C SER A 7 -1.51 -3.45 14.06
N LEU A 8 -1.38 -3.28 12.74
CA LEU A 8 -1.02 -1.99 12.15
C LEU A 8 -2.19 -1.02 12.26
N ILE A 9 -3.41 -1.50 12.00
CA ILE A 9 -4.62 -0.66 11.98
C ILE A 9 -4.93 -0.12 13.38
N GLU A 10 -4.87 -0.96 14.41
CA GLU A 10 -5.07 -0.52 15.80
C GLU A 10 -3.99 0.49 16.22
N THR A 11 -2.73 0.24 15.84
CA THR A 11 -1.62 1.16 16.13
C THR A 11 -1.86 2.53 15.48
N VAL A 12 -2.25 2.58 14.21
CA VAL A 12 -2.59 3.83 13.51
C VAL A 12 -3.71 4.58 14.23
N PHE A 13 -4.76 3.86 14.64
CA PHE A 13 -5.91 4.49 15.27
C PHE A 13 -5.67 5.03 16.68
N THR A 14 -4.61 4.64 17.37
CA THR A 14 -4.28 5.28 18.66
C THR A 14 -3.96 6.77 18.53
N LYS A 15 -3.40 7.20 17.40
CA LYS A 15 -3.16 8.62 17.11
C LYS A 15 -4.37 9.29 16.45
N PHE A 16 -5.25 8.49 15.86
CA PHE A 16 -6.30 8.93 14.95
C PHE A 16 -7.68 8.38 15.35
N GLU A 17 -7.98 8.35 16.65
CA GLU A 17 -9.17 7.67 17.21
C GLU A 17 -10.49 8.11 16.57
N LYS A 18 -10.61 9.38 16.19
CA LYS A 18 -11.82 9.90 15.51
C LYS A 18 -12.14 9.16 14.20
N PHE A 19 -11.13 8.64 13.51
CA PHE A 19 -11.28 7.92 12.26
C PHE A 19 -11.73 6.47 12.48
N ARG A 20 -11.37 5.86 13.62
CA ARG A 20 -11.85 4.54 14.03
C ARG A 20 -13.37 4.51 14.22
N SER A 21 -13.94 5.61 14.68
CA SER A 21 -15.39 5.74 14.95
C SER A 21 -16.24 5.95 13.69
N ILE A 22 -15.62 6.16 12.53
CA ILE A 22 -16.34 6.28 11.25
C ILE A 22 -16.84 4.88 10.87
N PRO A 23 -18.14 4.70 10.57
CA PRO A 23 -18.66 3.41 10.12
C PRO A 23 -17.98 2.94 8.83
N ASP A 24 -17.92 1.62 8.64
CA ASP A 24 -17.47 1.02 7.40
C ASP A 24 -18.41 1.41 6.26
N GLU A 25 -17.85 1.75 5.10
CA GLU A 25 -18.63 1.92 3.86
C GLU A 25 -19.10 0.56 3.35
N GLY A 26 -20.23 0.56 2.63
CA GLY A 26 -20.78 -0.64 2.01
C GLY A 26 -19.87 -1.22 0.93
N GLU A 27 -19.92 -2.54 0.74
CA GLU A 27 -19.11 -3.24 -0.29
C GLU A 27 -19.44 -2.78 -1.73
N ASP A 28 -20.62 -2.18 -1.95
CA ASP A 28 -21.07 -1.68 -3.25
C ASP A 28 -20.19 -0.54 -3.80
N VAL A 29 -19.49 0.20 -2.93
CA VAL A 29 -18.57 1.26 -3.36
C VAL A 29 -17.45 0.72 -4.24
N PHE A 30 -16.94 -0.49 -3.97
CA PHE A 30 -15.82 -1.08 -4.73
C PHE A 30 -16.22 -1.51 -6.15
N THR A 31 -17.52 -1.64 -6.41
CA THR A 31 -18.05 -1.97 -7.74
C THR A 31 -18.44 -0.72 -8.53
N HIS A 32 -18.95 0.32 -7.87
CA HIS A 32 -19.55 1.48 -8.55
C HIS A 32 -18.65 2.71 -8.58
N TRP A 33 -17.74 2.86 -7.62
CA TRP A 33 -16.87 4.03 -7.54
C TRP A 33 -15.66 3.90 -8.44
N ASN A 34 -15.31 5.01 -9.07
CA ASN A 34 -14.01 5.20 -9.69
C ASN A 34 -13.04 5.85 -8.70
N PHE A 35 -11.75 5.98 -9.07
CA PHE A 35 -10.76 6.51 -8.14
C PHE A 35 -11.02 7.96 -7.68
N GLN A 36 -11.65 8.79 -8.52
CA GLN A 36 -12.03 10.16 -8.14
C GLN A 36 -13.07 10.16 -7.02
N ASP A 37 -14.05 9.25 -7.05
CA ASP A 37 -15.06 9.16 -5.99
C ASP A 37 -14.42 8.81 -4.64
N PHE A 38 -13.46 7.87 -4.62
CA PHE A 38 -12.64 7.58 -3.44
C PHE A 38 -11.85 8.82 -2.97
N GLN A 39 -11.23 9.54 -3.91
CA GLN A 39 -10.45 10.74 -3.60
C GLN A 39 -11.32 11.86 -3.00
N ASP A 40 -12.51 12.06 -3.55
CA ASP A 40 -13.49 13.06 -3.11
C ASP A 40 -14.06 12.73 -1.73
N LYS A 41 -14.25 11.44 -1.42
CA LYS A 41 -14.63 10.97 -0.08
C LYS A 41 -13.53 11.24 0.97
N GLN A 42 -12.28 11.33 0.54
CA GLN A 42 -11.06 11.57 1.33
C GLN A 42 -10.68 10.52 2.39
N TYR A 43 -11.66 9.86 2.99
CA TYR A 43 -11.46 8.85 4.01
C TYR A 43 -12.66 7.90 4.05
N LEU A 44 -12.40 6.61 4.13
CA LEU A 44 -13.41 5.63 4.51
C LEU A 44 -12.76 4.43 5.20
N ASN A 45 -13.50 3.84 6.14
CA ASN A 45 -13.20 2.52 6.70
C ASN A 45 -13.91 1.46 5.87
N PHE A 46 -13.38 0.25 5.91
CA PHE A 46 -13.98 -0.89 5.25
C PHE A 46 -13.63 -2.20 5.96
N THR A 47 -14.51 -3.18 5.81
CA THR A 47 -14.23 -4.59 6.06
C THR A 47 -14.68 -5.37 4.84
N VAL A 48 -13.73 -5.87 4.03
CA VAL A 48 -14.00 -6.37 2.67
C VAL A 48 -13.23 -7.63 2.35
N ASP A 49 -13.61 -8.28 1.24
CA ASP A 49 -12.91 -9.45 0.73
C ASP A 49 -11.71 -9.04 -0.15
N THR A 50 -10.89 -10.04 -0.51
CA THR A 50 -9.67 -9.84 -1.33
C THR A 50 -9.97 -9.20 -2.69
N SER A 51 -11.12 -9.48 -3.30
CA SER A 51 -11.50 -8.92 -4.61
C SER A 51 -11.65 -7.40 -4.59
N ASP A 52 -12.22 -6.87 -3.51
CA ASP A 52 -12.52 -5.44 -3.36
C ASP A 52 -11.24 -4.66 -3.09
N LEU A 53 -10.39 -5.18 -2.20
CA LEU A 53 -9.04 -4.63 -1.99
C LEU A 53 -8.23 -4.62 -3.29
N TYR A 54 -8.34 -5.67 -4.08
CA TYR A 54 -7.63 -5.78 -5.34
C TYR A 54 -8.13 -4.75 -6.38
N ALA A 55 -9.45 -4.53 -6.46
CA ALA A 55 -10.04 -3.50 -7.31
C ALA A 55 -9.52 -2.11 -6.95
N LEU A 56 -9.53 -1.74 -5.67
CA LEU A 56 -9.00 -0.45 -5.21
C LEU A 56 -7.48 -0.34 -5.39
N SER A 57 -6.74 -1.44 -5.19
CA SER A 57 -5.29 -1.51 -5.45
C SER A 57 -4.97 -1.14 -6.90
N ILE A 58 -5.71 -1.71 -7.86
CA ILE A 58 -5.54 -1.41 -9.30
C ILE A 58 -5.79 0.08 -9.58
N MET A 59 -6.79 0.69 -8.93
CA MET A 59 -7.06 2.13 -9.10
C MET A 59 -5.89 2.99 -8.64
N ILE A 60 -5.30 2.68 -7.48
CA ILE A 60 -4.13 3.39 -6.94
C ILE A 60 -2.89 3.17 -7.81
N GLU A 61 -2.65 1.92 -8.24
CA GLU A 61 -1.55 1.55 -9.13
C GLU A 61 -1.62 2.31 -10.47
N ASN A 62 -2.81 2.36 -11.08
CA ASN A 62 -3.04 3.08 -12.32
C ASN A 62 -2.82 4.59 -12.14
N TYR A 63 -3.24 5.15 -11.01
CA TYR A 63 -2.95 6.54 -10.66
C TYR A 63 -1.43 6.78 -10.57
N ALA A 64 -0.71 5.92 -9.86
CA ALA A 64 0.75 6.02 -9.71
C ALA A 64 1.45 6.01 -11.08
N VAL A 65 1.06 5.11 -11.98
CA VAL A 65 1.59 5.05 -13.35
C VAL A 65 1.25 6.31 -14.14
N LYS A 66 -0.01 6.76 -14.13
CA LYS A 66 -0.47 7.93 -14.87
C LYS A 66 0.27 9.20 -14.45
N HIS A 67 0.52 9.34 -13.15
CA HIS A 67 1.16 10.52 -12.57
C HIS A 67 2.67 10.36 -12.37
N ARG A 68 3.25 9.21 -12.77
CA ARG A 68 4.64 8.85 -12.49
C ARG A 68 5.01 9.07 -11.02
N ALA A 69 4.10 8.69 -10.13
CA ALA A 69 4.30 8.78 -8.70
C ALA A 69 4.92 7.47 -8.18
N PRO A 70 5.75 7.52 -7.13
CA PRO A 70 6.27 6.33 -6.50
C PRO A 70 5.16 5.46 -5.89
N LEU A 71 5.42 4.18 -5.72
CA LEU A 71 4.45 3.19 -5.26
C LEU A 71 5.04 2.34 -4.13
N LEU A 72 4.30 2.18 -3.04
CA LEU A 72 4.55 1.20 -2.00
C LEU A 72 3.43 0.15 -2.08
N ALA A 73 3.81 -1.12 -2.21
CA ALA A 73 2.87 -2.23 -2.21
C ALA A 73 3.33 -3.29 -1.21
N ALA A 74 2.43 -3.69 -0.32
CA ALA A 74 2.65 -4.76 0.64
C ALA A 74 1.78 -5.96 0.31
N PHE A 75 2.43 -7.11 0.17
CA PHE A 75 1.84 -8.41 -0.09
C PHE A 75 2.15 -9.35 1.07
N GLU A 76 1.11 -9.93 1.64
CA GLU A 76 1.22 -10.83 2.78
C GLU A 76 2.11 -12.06 2.51
N GLU A 77 1.92 -12.72 1.37
CA GLU A 77 2.64 -13.94 1.01
C GLU A 77 3.22 -13.87 -0.40
N GLU A 78 4.31 -14.61 -0.65
CA GLU A 78 4.96 -14.73 -1.96
C GLU A 78 3.96 -15.16 -3.05
N GLY A 79 2.98 -16.01 -2.72
CA GLY A 79 1.94 -16.44 -3.65
C GLY A 79 1.08 -15.30 -4.19
N ARG A 80 0.80 -14.27 -3.36
CA ARG A 80 0.03 -13.09 -3.79
C ARG A 80 0.85 -12.21 -4.72
N PHE A 81 2.16 -12.05 -4.46
CA PHE A 81 3.04 -11.34 -5.39
C PHE A 81 3.14 -12.06 -6.75
N LYS A 82 3.34 -13.38 -6.77
CA LYS A 82 3.39 -14.18 -8.02
C LYS A 82 2.15 -13.99 -8.89
N TYR A 83 0.98 -13.86 -8.27
CA TYR A 83 -0.27 -13.60 -8.99
C TYR A 83 -0.28 -12.25 -9.73
N VAL A 84 0.44 -11.25 -9.23
CA VAL A 84 0.49 -9.89 -9.78
C VAL A 84 1.83 -9.52 -10.40
N GLU A 85 2.79 -10.45 -10.43
CA GLU A 85 4.19 -10.22 -10.77
C GLU A 85 4.34 -9.54 -12.14
N ASP A 86 3.72 -10.08 -13.18
CA ASP A 86 3.74 -9.50 -14.53
C ASP A 86 3.22 -8.07 -14.59
N ARG A 87 2.19 -7.76 -13.79
CA ARG A 87 1.64 -6.40 -13.70
C ARG A 87 2.64 -5.49 -12.99
N TYR A 88 3.20 -5.93 -11.87
CA TYR A 88 4.16 -5.15 -11.10
C TYR A 88 5.45 -4.89 -11.87
N VAL A 89 5.97 -5.86 -12.61
CA VAL A 89 7.12 -5.66 -13.52
C VAL A 89 6.84 -4.56 -14.54
N LYS A 90 5.61 -4.47 -15.06
CA LYS A 90 5.22 -3.37 -15.99
C LYS A 90 5.09 -2.03 -15.28
N ILE A 91 4.59 -2.00 -14.04
CA ILE A 91 4.46 -0.78 -13.23
C ILE A 91 5.85 -0.23 -12.86
N MET A 92 6.75 -1.09 -12.38
CA MET A 92 8.11 -0.73 -11.93
C MET A 92 8.95 -0.04 -13.00
N ARG A 93 8.65 -0.30 -14.29
CA ARG A 93 9.30 0.36 -15.43
C ARG A 93 8.74 1.75 -15.75
N LYS A 94 7.59 2.13 -15.16
CA LYS A 94 6.86 3.36 -15.46
C LYS A 94 6.81 4.35 -14.30
N VAL A 95 7.08 3.88 -13.08
CA VAL A 95 7.09 4.71 -11.87
C VAL A 95 8.52 4.94 -11.37
N PRO A 96 8.79 6.09 -10.72
CA PRO A 96 10.15 6.47 -10.35
C PRO A 96 10.77 5.61 -9.25
N LYS A 97 9.93 5.08 -8.36
CA LYS A 97 10.34 4.19 -7.27
C LYS A 97 9.22 3.22 -6.94
N THR A 98 9.56 1.98 -6.64
CA THR A 98 8.63 0.99 -6.10
C THR A 98 9.21 0.34 -4.86
N TRP A 99 8.46 0.27 -3.78
CA TRP A 99 8.75 -0.63 -2.66
C TRP A 99 7.77 -1.80 -2.71
N VAL A 100 8.31 -3.01 -2.71
CA VAL A 100 7.53 -4.24 -2.59
C VAL A 100 7.86 -4.85 -1.26
N ILE A 101 6.88 -4.89 -0.36
CA ILE A 101 6.99 -5.52 0.94
C ILE A 101 6.32 -6.89 0.82
N GLY A 102 6.96 -7.92 1.36
CA GLY A 102 6.28 -9.20 1.50
C GLY A 102 7.10 -10.28 2.18
N ASN A 103 6.47 -11.43 2.37
CA ASN A 103 7.10 -12.62 2.94
C ASN A 103 8.00 -13.30 1.90
N PHE A 104 9.02 -12.57 1.43
CA PHE A 104 9.99 -13.07 0.47
C PHE A 104 11.08 -13.81 1.21
N ASN A 105 11.06 -15.14 1.10
CA ASN A 105 12.18 -16.00 1.48
C ASN A 105 13.13 -16.25 0.30
N ASN A 106 12.88 -15.59 -0.84
CA ASN A 106 13.47 -15.95 -2.12
C ASN A 106 14.43 -14.86 -2.65
N PRO A 107 15.74 -15.13 -2.71
CA PRO A 107 16.74 -14.25 -3.31
C PRO A 107 16.48 -13.92 -4.78
N PHE A 108 15.72 -14.76 -5.49
CA PHE A 108 15.52 -14.64 -6.94
C PHE A 108 14.68 -13.42 -7.35
N LEU A 109 13.70 -13.04 -6.51
CA LEU A 109 12.92 -11.82 -6.72
C LEU A 109 13.80 -10.57 -6.67
N ALA A 110 14.87 -10.57 -5.86
CA ALA A 110 15.77 -9.43 -5.76
C ALA A 110 16.79 -9.33 -6.92
N GLN A 111 17.06 -10.41 -7.65
CA GLN A 111 18.19 -10.48 -8.59
C GLN A 111 17.93 -9.83 -9.95
N ASN A 112 16.67 -9.70 -10.39
CA ASN A 112 16.33 -9.19 -11.73
C ASN A 112 15.46 -7.92 -11.71
N LEU A 113 15.42 -7.20 -10.60
CA LEU A 113 14.58 -6.01 -10.49
C LEU A 113 15.34 -4.74 -10.92
N PRO A 114 14.64 -3.75 -11.52
CA PRO A 114 15.22 -2.44 -11.78
C PRO A 114 15.73 -1.77 -10.50
N GLN A 115 16.74 -0.91 -10.59
CA GLN A 115 17.28 -0.15 -9.45
C GLN A 115 16.23 0.74 -8.75
N SER A 116 15.17 1.13 -9.49
CA SER A 116 14.02 1.87 -8.94
C SER A 116 13.18 1.02 -7.98
N VAL A 117 13.43 -0.29 -7.87
CA VAL A 117 12.64 -1.20 -7.02
C VAL A 117 13.44 -1.59 -5.78
N SER A 118 12.77 -1.54 -4.63
CA SER A 118 13.28 -2.02 -3.35
C SER A 118 12.36 -3.12 -2.85
N VAL A 119 12.91 -4.31 -2.63
CA VAL A 119 12.18 -5.43 -2.01
C VAL A 119 12.52 -5.46 -0.53
N VAL A 120 11.49 -5.48 0.32
CA VAL A 120 11.62 -5.49 1.78
C VAL A 120 10.93 -6.73 2.32
N SER A 121 11.67 -7.55 3.07
CA SER A 121 11.10 -8.74 3.69
C SER A 121 10.34 -8.37 4.97
N CYS A 122 9.11 -8.84 5.11
CA CYS A 122 8.33 -8.72 6.36
C CYS A 122 8.33 -10.03 7.19
N ILE A 123 9.20 -10.98 6.87
CA ILE A 123 9.33 -12.26 7.59
C ILE A 123 9.54 -12.03 9.09
N GLY A 124 8.77 -12.74 9.91
CA GLY A 124 8.87 -12.64 11.37
C GLY A 124 8.31 -11.35 11.94
N THR A 125 7.71 -10.48 11.12
CA THR A 125 7.06 -9.25 11.57
C THR A 125 5.53 -9.39 11.54
N PRO A 126 4.81 -8.61 12.36
CA PRO A 126 3.36 -8.52 12.28
C PRO A 126 2.82 -8.03 10.92
N LEU A 127 3.63 -7.34 10.11
CA LEU A 127 3.21 -6.82 8.79
C LEU A 127 2.96 -7.92 7.75
N LYS A 128 3.21 -9.19 8.07
CA LYS A 128 2.88 -10.30 7.18
C LYS A 128 1.38 -10.37 6.86
N THR A 129 0.48 -9.87 7.72
CA THR A 129 -0.97 -9.87 7.46
C THR A 129 -1.48 -8.57 6.83
N VAL A 130 -0.57 -7.63 6.54
CA VAL A 130 -0.93 -6.30 6.05
C VAL A 130 -0.99 -6.28 4.53
N TRP A 131 -2.08 -5.72 4.01
CA TRP A 131 -2.23 -5.32 2.62
C TRP A 131 -2.19 -3.79 2.55
N ALA A 132 -1.21 -3.25 1.84
CA ALA A 132 -1.11 -1.80 1.64
C ALA A 132 -0.76 -1.50 0.19
N VAL A 133 -1.45 -0.52 -0.40
CA VAL A 133 -1.10 0.04 -1.70
C VAL A 133 -1.18 1.55 -1.60
N ILE A 134 -0.03 2.19 -1.65
CA ILE A 134 0.13 3.61 -1.33
C ILE A 134 0.97 4.29 -2.40
N THR A 135 0.52 5.45 -2.85
CA THR A 135 1.26 6.34 -3.74
C THR A 135 1.23 7.76 -3.16
N ARG A 136 1.53 8.78 -3.95
CA ARG A 136 1.38 10.17 -3.55
C ARG A 136 0.65 11.01 -4.60
N ASN A 137 0.04 12.09 -4.14
CA ASN A 137 -0.36 13.22 -4.97
C ASN A 137 0.48 14.46 -4.61
N SER A 138 0.05 15.65 -5.03
CA SER A 138 0.71 16.92 -4.70
C SER A 138 0.73 17.26 -3.21
N ASN A 139 -0.22 16.72 -2.44
CA ASN A 139 -0.45 17.08 -1.05
C ASN A 139 0.18 16.09 -0.06
N GLY A 140 0.54 14.88 -0.52
CA GLY A 140 1.17 13.87 0.31
C GLY A 140 0.83 12.44 -0.11
N PRO A 141 1.15 11.45 0.75
CA PRO A 141 0.80 10.06 0.50
C PRO A 141 -0.72 9.85 0.54
N ILE A 142 -1.19 9.01 -0.38
CA ILE A 142 -2.59 8.58 -0.50
C ILE A 142 -2.62 7.07 -0.76
N GLY A 143 -3.61 6.38 -0.23
CA GLY A 143 -3.76 4.96 -0.52
C GLY A 143 -4.62 4.21 0.46
N LEU A 144 -4.53 2.89 0.36
CA LEU A 144 -5.23 1.96 1.22
C LEU A 144 -4.24 1.22 2.13
N VAL A 145 -4.66 0.97 3.37
CA VAL A 145 -3.97 0.13 4.34
C VAL A 145 -5.01 -0.74 5.02
N ALA A 146 -4.76 -2.04 5.04
CA ALA A 146 -5.65 -3.03 5.62
C ALA A 146 -4.85 -4.19 6.22
N GLU A 147 -5.48 -4.95 7.10
CA GLU A 147 -4.92 -6.17 7.68
C GLU A 147 -5.93 -7.31 7.63
N GLU A 148 -5.44 -8.54 7.43
CA GLU A 148 -6.30 -9.73 7.42
C GLU A 148 -6.82 -10.02 8.83
N ILE A 149 -8.14 -10.09 8.97
CA ILE A 149 -8.85 -10.42 10.22
C ILE A 149 -9.36 -11.87 10.24
N GLY A 150 -8.94 -12.67 9.26
CA GLY A 150 -9.32 -14.06 9.08
C GLY A 150 -10.32 -14.27 7.93
N TYR A 151 -10.41 -15.51 7.45
CA TYR A 151 -11.29 -15.92 6.34
C TYR A 151 -11.11 -15.08 5.06
N LYS A 152 -9.89 -14.60 4.78
CA LYS A 152 -9.58 -13.70 3.64
C LYS A 152 -10.35 -12.38 3.65
N LYS A 153 -10.85 -11.97 4.82
CA LYS A 153 -11.44 -10.67 5.06
C LYS A 153 -10.40 -9.70 5.61
N PHE A 154 -10.49 -8.47 5.16
CA PHE A 154 -9.55 -7.42 5.50
C PHE A 154 -10.29 -6.25 6.09
N ARG A 155 -9.81 -5.77 7.24
CA ARG A 155 -10.25 -4.51 7.82
C ARG A 155 -9.19 -3.45 7.57
N GLY A 156 -9.62 -2.26 7.17
CA GLY A 156 -8.70 -1.17 6.90
C GLY A 156 -9.38 0.13 6.57
N PHE A 157 -8.60 1.00 5.95
CA PHE A 157 -9.08 2.28 5.46
C PHE A 157 -8.43 2.65 4.13
N PHE A 158 -9.13 3.49 3.38
CA PHE A 158 -8.56 4.29 2.30
C PHE A 158 -8.50 5.75 2.77
N SER A 159 -7.43 6.46 2.41
CA SER A 159 -7.38 7.90 2.65
C SER A 159 -6.54 8.69 1.65
N THR A 160 -6.99 9.91 1.38
CA THR A 160 -6.19 10.97 0.75
C THR A 160 -5.62 11.97 1.76
N LYS A 161 -5.87 11.77 3.06
CA LYS A 161 -5.39 12.63 4.15
C LYS A 161 -3.93 12.25 4.48
N PRO A 162 -2.95 13.10 4.13
CA PRO A 162 -1.53 12.74 4.23
C PRO A 162 -1.10 12.32 5.62
N GLU A 163 -1.68 12.90 6.67
CA GLU A 163 -1.27 12.68 8.06
C GLU A 163 -1.49 11.25 8.54
N ILE A 164 -2.60 10.61 8.15
CA ILE A 164 -2.90 9.24 8.59
C ILE A 164 -2.17 8.20 7.75
N VAL A 165 -2.08 8.44 6.43
CA VAL A 165 -1.34 7.56 5.53
C VAL A 165 0.15 7.61 5.83
N LYS A 166 0.71 8.81 6.04
CA LYS A 166 2.11 8.99 6.47
C LYS A 166 2.39 8.26 7.79
N HIS A 167 1.49 8.37 8.76
CA HIS A 167 1.70 7.67 10.03
C HIS A 167 1.73 6.15 9.86
N ALA A 168 0.86 5.58 9.02
CA ALA A 168 0.89 4.15 8.70
C ALA A 168 2.22 3.75 8.02
N ILE A 169 2.69 4.55 7.06
CA ILE A 169 3.97 4.34 6.38
C ILE A 169 5.14 4.39 7.39
N ASP A 170 5.16 5.39 8.27
CA ASP A 170 6.22 5.57 9.26
C ASP A 170 6.28 4.37 10.23
N ILE A 171 5.11 3.87 10.69
CA ILE A 171 5.03 2.65 11.52
C ILE A 171 5.56 1.43 10.75
N MET A 172 5.16 1.27 9.48
CA MET A 172 5.67 0.17 8.64
C MET A 172 7.19 0.26 8.47
N GLY A 173 7.72 1.46 8.26
CA GLY A 173 9.16 1.72 8.15
C GLY A 173 9.92 1.37 9.42
N ASP A 174 9.39 1.77 10.59
CA ASP A 174 9.97 1.44 11.90
C ASP A 174 10.02 -0.07 12.17
N VAL A 175 8.98 -0.81 11.80
CA VAL A 175 8.93 -2.28 11.98
C VAL A 175 9.90 -2.99 11.05
N LEU A 176 10.07 -2.47 9.83
CA LEU A 176 10.92 -3.08 8.81
C LEU A 176 12.35 -2.52 8.80
N VAL A 177 12.66 -1.56 9.68
CA VAL A 177 13.95 -0.87 9.77
C VAL A 177 14.35 -0.29 8.40
N THR A 178 13.40 0.39 7.75
CA THR A 178 13.57 0.99 6.42
C THR A 178 12.84 2.32 6.34
N GLU A 179 13.26 3.18 5.42
CA GLU A 179 12.56 4.42 5.11
C GLU A 179 11.77 4.30 3.80
N PHE A 180 10.54 4.78 3.83
CA PHE A 180 9.63 4.83 2.69
C PHE A 180 9.31 6.29 2.34
N ASP A 181 10.29 7.01 1.82
CA ASP A 181 10.10 8.41 1.45
C ASP A 181 9.40 8.52 0.10
N LEU A 182 8.05 8.48 0.08
CA LEU A 182 7.25 8.71 -1.13
C LEU A 182 7.39 10.14 -1.69
N MET A 183 7.81 11.10 -0.87
CA MET A 183 7.80 12.53 -1.21
C MET A 183 9.10 13.03 -1.81
N LYS A 184 10.13 12.18 -1.93
CA LYS A 184 11.39 12.51 -2.58
C LYS A 184 11.16 13.14 -3.96
N ASP A 185 11.83 14.27 -4.18
CA ASP A 185 11.73 15.05 -5.42
C ASP A 185 12.33 14.32 -6.63
N ASP A 186 13.42 13.58 -6.40
CA ASP A 186 14.10 12.82 -7.45
C ASP A 186 14.61 11.46 -6.93
N TYR A 187 14.35 10.42 -7.72
CA TYR A 187 14.82 9.05 -7.48
C TYR A 187 15.92 8.63 -8.45
N GLY A 188 16.42 9.55 -9.29
CA GLY A 188 17.35 9.23 -10.38
C GLY A 188 16.68 8.43 -11.49
N PHE A 189 15.35 8.60 -11.66
CA PHE A 189 14.59 7.85 -12.65
C PHE A 189 14.76 8.50 -14.04
N GLU A 190 15.69 7.97 -14.82
CA GLU A 190 15.81 8.34 -16.23
C GLU A 190 14.56 7.88 -17.00
N LYS A 191 13.97 8.77 -17.79
CA LYS A 191 12.86 8.43 -18.69
C LYS A 191 13.35 7.35 -19.65
N GLY A 192 13.01 6.09 -19.41
CA GLY A 192 13.21 5.01 -20.37
C GLY A 192 12.60 5.43 -21.71
N GLY A 193 13.46 5.61 -22.72
CA GLY A 193 13.08 5.99 -24.06
C GLY A 193 12.36 4.85 -24.78
N TYR A 194 11.23 5.22 -25.39
CA TYR A 194 10.42 4.52 -26.40
C TYR A 194 9.72 3.22 -26.00
#